data_AF-A0AAP8LAL4-F1
#
_entry.id   AF-A0AAP8LAL4-F1
#
_cell.length_a   1.000
_cell.length_b   1.000
_cell.length_c   1.000
_cell.angle_alpha   90.00
_cell.angle_beta   90.00
_cell.angle_gamma   90.00
#
_symmetry.space_group_name_H-M   'P 1'
#
loop_
_entity.id
_entity.type
_entity.pdbx_description
1 polymer ?
#
loop_
_entity_poly.entity_id
_entity_poly.type
_entity_poly.pdbx_seq_one_letter_code
_entity_poly.pdbx_strand_id
1 'polypeptide(L)'
;TDAERIELRERLGLNEPAIVQFGHFVANAAQGNFGISLRQSEPVSTLLKSRLPATLELSLVAALLALVVGVPLGVYTALKRNSLLSQLLLAGSLLGVSLPTFLIGILLILVFSVQLGWLPSYGRGDVVGLGWWTTGFLTKSGLLALIMPAI
;
A
#
# COMPACT_ATOMS: atom_id res chain seq x y z
N THR A 1 -22.78 -23.96 -14.18
CA THR A 1 -22.82 -25.35 -14.69
C THR A 1 -21.53 -25.68 -15.44
N ASP A 2 -21.28 -26.92 -15.84
CA ASP A 2 -20.04 -27.27 -16.58
C ASP A 2 -19.94 -26.57 -17.94
N ALA A 3 -21.07 -26.29 -18.59
CA ALA A 3 -21.14 -25.51 -19.83
C ALA A 3 -20.64 -24.06 -19.64
N GLU A 4 -21.08 -23.36 -18.59
CA GLU A 4 -20.60 -21.99 -18.28
C GLU A 4 -19.10 -21.94 -18.01
N ARG A 5 -18.52 -22.99 -17.43
CA ARG A 5 -17.07 -23.05 -17.14
C ARG A 5 -16.26 -23.17 -18.42
N ILE A 6 -16.74 -23.93 -19.40
CA ILE A 6 -16.07 -24.10 -20.70
C ILE A 6 -16.15 -22.80 -21.49
N GLU A 7 -17.32 -22.17 -21.54
CA GLU A 7 -17.51 -20.87 -22.18
C GLU A 7 -16.62 -19.78 -21.54
N LEU A 8 -16.52 -19.76 -20.21
CA LEU A 8 -15.64 -18.82 -19.51
C LEU A 8 -14.16 -19.08 -19.80
N ARG A 9 -13.73 -20.34 -19.89
CA ARG A 9 -12.35 -20.70 -20.25
C ARG A 9 -12.00 -20.23 -21.65
N GLU A 10 -12.91 -20.39 -22.59
CA GLU A 10 -12.71 -19.96 -23.97
C GLU A 10 -12.65 -18.43 -24.07
N ARG A 11 -13.58 -17.72 -23.40
CA ARG A 11 -13.60 -16.26 -23.33
C ARG A 11 -12.37 -15.64 -22.66
N LEU A 12 -11.75 -16.35 -21.72
CA LEU A 12 -10.54 -15.92 -21.01
C LEU A 12 -9.25 -16.37 -21.72
N GLY A 13 -9.32 -17.06 -22.85
CA GLY A 13 -8.15 -17.58 -23.56
C GLY A 13 -7.41 -18.69 -22.79
N LEU A 14 -8.04 -19.29 -21.76
CA LEU A 14 -7.41 -20.29 -20.89
C LEU A 14 -7.11 -21.62 -21.60
N ASN A 15 -7.57 -21.77 -22.83
CA ASN A 15 -7.31 -22.92 -23.70
C ASN A 15 -5.98 -22.77 -24.47
N GLU A 16 -5.39 -21.58 -24.50
CA GLU A 16 -4.14 -21.30 -25.22
C GLU A 16 -2.90 -21.62 -24.35
N PRO A 17 -1.73 -21.89 -24.97
CA PRO A 17 -0.49 -22.01 -24.23
C PRO A 17 -0.21 -20.75 -23.38
N ALA A 18 0.32 -20.93 -22.16
CA ALA A 18 0.53 -19.83 -21.21
C ALA A 18 1.37 -18.67 -21.77
N ILE A 19 2.32 -18.97 -22.67
CA ILE A 19 3.17 -17.97 -23.33
C ILE A 19 2.33 -17.06 -24.26
N VAL A 20 1.35 -17.64 -24.96
CA VAL A 20 0.46 -16.91 -25.88
C VAL A 20 -0.48 -16.02 -25.08
N GLN A 21 -1.09 -16.54 -24.00
CA GLN A 21 -1.92 -15.74 -23.09
C GLN A 21 -1.14 -14.55 -22.49
N PHE A 22 0.10 -14.77 -22.07
CA PHE A 22 0.96 -13.71 -21.55
C PHE A 22 1.31 -12.69 -22.64
N GLY A 23 1.60 -13.14 -23.86
CA GLY A 23 1.85 -12.27 -25.01
C GLY A 23 0.66 -11.35 -25.31
N HIS A 24 -0.56 -11.91 -25.35
CA HIS A 24 -1.79 -11.13 -25.52
C HIS A 24 -2.01 -10.15 -24.36
N PHE A 25 -1.78 -10.57 -23.13
CA PHE A 25 -1.86 -9.69 -21.97
C PHE A 25 -0.89 -8.51 -22.08
N VAL A 26 0.38 -8.75 -22.41
CA VAL A 26 1.40 -7.69 -22.54
C VAL A 26 1.05 -6.72 -23.68
N ALA A 27 0.62 -7.25 -24.83
CA ALA A 27 0.21 -6.43 -25.97
C ALA A 27 -1.00 -5.53 -25.64
N ASN A 28 -1.99 -6.05 -24.92
CA ASN A 28 -3.16 -5.30 -24.48
C ASN A 28 -2.81 -4.30 -23.37
N ALA A 29 -1.98 -4.70 -22.41
CA ALA A 29 -1.52 -3.86 -21.32
C ALA A 29 -0.70 -2.66 -21.81
N ALA A 30 0.15 -2.86 -22.83
CA ALA A 30 0.90 -1.77 -23.48
C ALA A 30 -0.01 -0.72 -24.13
N GLN A 31 -1.23 -1.10 -24.52
CA GLN A 31 -2.27 -0.21 -25.05
C GLN A 31 -3.18 0.36 -23.94
N GLY A 32 -2.88 0.07 -22.67
CA GLY A 32 -3.66 0.50 -21.51
C GLY A 32 -4.89 -0.37 -21.21
N ASN A 33 -5.07 -1.49 -21.90
CA ASN A 33 -6.14 -2.46 -21.66
C ASN A 33 -5.63 -3.63 -20.81
N PHE A 34 -5.87 -3.54 -19.50
CA PHE A 34 -5.50 -4.58 -18.53
C PHE A 34 -6.57 -5.68 -18.37
N GLY A 35 -7.63 -5.66 -19.19
CA GLY A 35 -8.75 -6.58 -19.08
C GLY A 35 -9.76 -6.21 -17.98
N ILE A 36 -10.64 -7.17 -17.67
CA ILE A 36 -11.74 -7.02 -16.72
C ILE A 36 -11.40 -7.74 -15.41
N SER A 37 -11.65 -7.09 -14.28
CA SER A 37 -11.59 -7.73 -12.97
C SER A 37 -12.70 -8.76 -12.84
N LEU A 38 -12.36 -10.03 -12.63
CA LEU A 38 -13.35 -11.09 -12.40
C LEU A 38 -14.12 -10.93 -11.09
N ARG A 39 -13.59 -10.12 -10.15
CA ARG A 39 -14.22 -9.87 -8.85
C ARG A 39 -15.15 -8.67 -8.85
N GLN A 40 -14.78 -7.61 -9.59
CA GLN A 40 -15.58 -6.38 -9.66
C GLN A 40 -16.35 -6.22 -10.99
N SER A 41 -16.11 -7.09 -11.98
CA SER A 41 -16.67 -7.01 -13.34
C SER A 41 -16.43 -5.68 -14.06
N GLU A 42 -15.38 -4.95 -13.67
CA GLU A 42 -15.00 -3.65 -14.22
C GLU A 42 -13.60 -3.68 -14.85
N PRO A 43 -13.29 -2.76 -15.80
CA PRO A 43 -11.95 -2.62 -16.35
C PRO A 43 -10.91 -2.37 -15.26
N VAL A 44 -9.83 -3.16 -15.28
CA VAL A 44 -8.73 -3.03 -14.31
C VAL A 44 -8.06 -1.66 -14.39
N SER A 45 -8.07 -1.02 -15.56
CA SER A 45 -7.56 0.34 -15.75
C SER A 45 -8.32 1.38 -14.91
N THR A 46 -9.63 1.23 -14.75
CA THR A 46 -10.46 2.11 -13.90
C THR A 46 -10.15 1.89 -12.43
N LEU A 47 -10.02 0.62 -12.03
CA LEU A 47 -9.63 0.27 -10.66
C LEU A 47 -8.26 0.82 -10.32
N LEU A 48 -7.28 0.65 -11.21
CA LEU A 48 -5.92 1.17 -11.03
C LEU A 48 -5.95 2.70 -10.87
N LYS A 49 -6.65 3.42 -11.76
CA LYS A 49 -6.80 4.89 -11.64
C LYS A 49 -7.39 5.32 -10.30
N SER A 50 -8.36 4.58 -9.77
CA SER A 50 -8.98 4.90 -8.47
C SER A 50 -8.07 4.65 -7.27
N ARG A 51 -7.12 3.70 -7.38
CA ARG A 51 -6.24 3.28 -6.27
C ARG A 51 -4.85 3.93 -6.33
N LEU A 52 -4.38 4.29 -7.51
CA LEU A 52 -3.07 4.91 -7.73
C LEU A 52 -2.81 6.13 -6.83
N PRO A 53 -3.75 7.09 -6.65
CA PRO A 53 -3.55 8.21 -5.76
C PRO A 53 -3.20 7.79 -4.34
N ALA A 54 -3.87 6.75 -3.80
CA ALA A 54 -3.63 6.27 -2.44
C ALA A 54 -2.19 5.74 -2.27
N THR A 55 -1.77 4.89 -3.20
CA THR A 55 -0.45 4.27 -3.16
C THR A 55 0.66 5.30 -3.31
N LEU A 56 0.48 6.27 -4.21
CA LEU A 56 1.47 7.33 -4.43
C LEU A 56 1.58 8.27 -3.23
N GLU A 57 0.44 8.71 -2.66
CA GLU A 57 0.43 9.56 -1.46
C GLU A 57 1.13 8.85 -0.29
N LEU A 58 0.77 7.59 -0.04
CA LEU A 58 1.35 6.81 1.05
C LEU A 58 2.86 6.58 0.85
N SER A 59 3.25 6.18 -0.36
CA SER A 59 4.66 5.90 -0.68
C SER A 59 5.52 7.16 -0.61
N LEU A 60 5.00 8.30 -1.07
CA LEU A 60 5.70 9.57 -1.03
C LEU A 60 5.90 10.05 0.41
N VAL A 61 4.86 9.97 1.25
CA VAL A 61 5.00 10.36 2.68
C VAL A 61 5.95 9.44 3.41
N ALA A 62 5.87 8.12 3.19
CA ALA A 62 6.80 7.17 3.78
C ALA A 62 8.25 7.46 3.36
N ALA A 63 8.49 7.73 2.08
CA ALA A 63 9.82 8.08 1.57
C ALA A 63 10.34 9.40 2.16
N LEU A 64 9.49 10.44 2.23
CA LEU A 64 9.85 11.72 2.85
C LEU A 64 10.17 11.57 4.34
N LEU A 65 9.37 10.82 5.09
CA LEU A 65 9.66 10.54 6.51
C LEU A 65 10.96 9.75 6.68
N ALA A 66 11.20 8.74 5.84
CA ALA A 66 12.44 7.98 5.87
C ALA A 66 13.67 8.87 5.58
N LEU A 67 13.55 9.81 4.64
CA LEU A 67 14.62 10.76 4.32
C LEU A 67 14.82 11.81 5.41
N VAL A 68 13.74 12.44 5.89
CA VAL A 68 13.81 13.56 6.83
C VAL A 68 14.11 13.11 8.25
N VAL A 69 13.66 11.92 8.66
CA VAL A 69 13.84 11.41 10.02
C VAL A 69 14.90 10.31 10.05
N GLY A 70 14.81 9.35 9.13
CA GLY A 70 15.72 8.20 9.11
C GLY A 70 17.17 8.58 8.81
N VAL A 71 17.42 9.44 7.83
CA VAL A 71 18.79 9.85 7.48
C VAL A 71 19.45 10.62 8.62
N PRO A 72 18.85 11.67 9.22
CA PRO A 72 19.48 12.37 10.34
C PRO A 72 19.71 11.50 11.57
N LEU A 73 18.77 10.62 11.92
CA LEU A 73 18.96 9.68 13.04
C LEU A 73 20.07 8.67 12.74
N GLY A 74 20.17 8.18 11.50
CA GLY A 74 21.26 7.32 11.05
C GLY A 74 22.62 8.02 11.12
N VAL A 75 22.72 9.25 10.64
CA VAL A 75 23.94 10.06 10.72
C VAL A 75 24.31 10.35 12.18
N TYR A 76 23.32 10.70 13.01
CA TYR A 76 23.54 10.98 14.44
C TYR A 76 24.08 9.75 15.20
N THR A 77 23.47 8.59 14.99
CA THR A 77 23.90 7.33 15.64
C THR A 77 25.29 6.91 15.20
N ALA A 78 25.66 7.15 13.94
CA ALA A 78 27.00 6.91 13.41
C ALA A 78 28.05 7.84 14.05
N LEU A 79 27.74 9.14 14.21
CA LEU A 79 28.66 10.12 14.80
C LEU A 79 28.81 9.97 16.32
N LYS A 80 27.73 9.63 17.04
CA LYS A 80 27.72 9.53 18.51
C LYS A 80 27.41 8.12 19.00
N ARG A 81 28.17 7.12 18.53
CA ARG A 81 27.92 5.69 18.82
C ARG A 81 27.78 5.34 20.31
N ASN A 82 28.51 6.01 21.20
CA ASN A 82 28.51 5.73 22.64
C ASN A 82 27.44 6.49 23.44
N SER A 83 26.60 7.30 22.78
CA SER A 83 25.50 8.00 23.46
C SER A 83 24.36 7.03 23.80
N LEU A 84 23.72 7.22 24.97
CA LEU A 84 22.51 6.48 25.35
C LEU A 84 21.40 6.61 24.30
N LEU A 85 21.24 7.79 23.70
CA LEU A 85 20.28 8.00 22.61
C LEU A 85 20.61 7.13 21.40
N SER A 86 21.89 6.98 21.06
CA SER A 86 22.29 6.15 19.92
C SER A 86 22.05 4.67 20.18
N GLN A 87 22.30 4.21 21.41
CA GLN A 87 21.99 2.84 21.82
C GLN A 87 20.49 2.53 21.78
N LEU A 88 19.65 3.46 22.25
CA LEU A 88 18.19 3.32 22.19
C LEU A 88 17.67 3.29 20.74
N LEU A 89 18.18 4.16 19.87
CA LEU A 89 17.83 4.19 18.46
C LEU A 89 18.22 2.90 17.73
N LEU A 90 19.43 2.39 18.00
CA LEU A 90 19.89 1.11 17.44
C LEU A 90 19.05 -0.07 17.95
N ALA A 91 18.74 -0.11 19.25
CA ALA A 91 17.87 -1.14 19.82
C ALA A 91 16.46 -1.09 19.21
N GLY A 92 15.88 0.10 19.07
CA GLY A 92 14.58 0.29 18.42
C GLY A 92 14.59 -0.14 16.96
N SER A 93 15.65 0.19 16.21
CA SER A 93 15.83 -0.25 14.83
C SER A 93 15.93 -1.77 14.73
N LEU A 94 16.66 -2.42 15.64
CA LEU A 94 16.77 -3.88 15.67
C LEU A 94 15.42 -4.54 15.92
N LEU A 95 14.64 -4.02 16.87
CA LEU A 95 13.27 -4.52 17.12
C LEU A 95 12.39 -4.35 15.88
N GLY A 96 12.43 -3.20 15.23
CA GLY A 96 11.62 -2.93 14.03
C GLY A 96 11.98 -3.84 12.84
N VAL A 97 13.26 -4.18 12.67
CA VAL A 97 13.72 -5.08 11.59
C VAL A 97 13.51 -6.56 11.93
N SER A 98 13.56 -6.92 13.22
CA SER A 98 13.47 -8.32 13.66
C SER A 98 12.03 -8.83 13.78
N LEU A 99 11.06 -7.93 14.02
CA LEU A 99 9.66 -8.32 14.14
C LEU A 99 8.97 -8.36 12.76
N PRO A 100 8.06 -9.32 12.52
CA PRO A 100 7.25 -9.33 11.31
C PRO A 100 6.43 -8.04 11.16
N THR A 101 6.39 -7.47 9.96
CA THR A 101 5.69 -6.20 9.69
C THR A 101 4.20 -6.24 10.06
N PHE A 102 3.52 -7.37 9.81
CA PHE A 102 2.12 -7.54 10.19
C PHE A 102 1.91 -7.48 11.71
N LEU A 103 2.85 -8.01 12.50
CA LEU A 103 2.77 -8.02 13.96
C LEU A 103 2.92 -6.61 14.52
N ILE A 104 3.89 -5.85 13.99
CA ILE A 104 4.06 -4.43 14.31
C ILE A 104 2.76 -3.68 13.97
N GLY A 105 2.17 -3.96 12.82
CA GLY A 105 0.89 -3.38 12.41
C GLY A 105 -0.24 -3.63 13.42
N ILE A 106 -0.44 -4.89 13.79
CA ILE A 106 -1.48 -5.29 14.76
C ILE A 106 -1.25 -4.65 16.14
N LEU A 107 0.00 -4.61 16.61
CA LEU A 107 0.33 -3.98 17.90
C LEU A 107 0.07 -2.46 17.89
N LEU A 108 0.42 -1.79 16.80
CA LEU A 108 0.11 -0.36 16.63
C LEU A 108 -1.41 -0.13 16.61
N ILE A 109 -2.19 -1.00 15.95
CA ILE A 109 -3.67 -0.92 15.96
C ILE A 109 -4.21 -1.11 17.38
N LEU A 110 -3.72 -2.11 18.11
CA LEU A 110 -4.15 -2.37 19.48
C LEU A 110 -3.89 -1.16 20.40
N VAL A 111 -2.70 -0.58 20.34
CA VAL A 111 -2.32 0.52 21.23
C VAL A 111 -3.03 1.82 20.83
N PHE A 112 -2.89 2.25 19.57
CA PHE A 112 -3.33 3.58 19.16
C PHE A 112 -4.81 3.66 18.78
N SER A 113 -5.39 2.56 18.28
CA SER A 113 -6.80 2.53 17.89
C SER A 113 -7.68 1.97 19.00
N VAL A 114 -7.34 0.82 19.57
CA VAL A 114 -8.23 0.14 20.53
C VAL A 114 -8.06 0.68 21.95
N GLN A 115 -6.83 0.81 22.46
CA GLN A 115 -6.60 1.25 23.84
C GLN A 115 -6.70 2.76 23.99
N LEU A 116 -6.04 3.52 23.12
CA LEU A 116 -6.00 4.98 23.19
C LEU A 116 -7.17 5.66 22.47
N GLY A 117 -7.75 5.04 21.44
CA GLY A 117 -8.83 5.63 20.65
C GLY A 117 -8.40 6.85 19.82
N TRP A 118 -7.10 7.02 19.55
CA TRP A 118 -6.56 8.21 18.89
C TRP A 118 -6.61 8.11 17.37
N LEU A 119 -6.38 6.92 16.83
CA LEU A 119 -6.20 6.69 15.40
C LEU A 119 -7.22 5.67 14.86
N PRO A 120 -7.63 5.80 13.58
CA PRO A 120 -8.51 4.84 12.94
C PRO A 120 -7.83 3.47 12.78
N SER A 121 -8.60 2.38 12.83
CA SER A 121 -8.09 1.02 12.72
C SER A 121 -7.95 0.51 11.29
N TYR A 122 -8.66 1.11 10.32
CA TYR A 122 -8.61 0.73 8.91
C TYR A 122 -9.09 1.86 7.99
N GLY A 123 -8.82 1.72 6.68
CA GLY A 123 -9.35 2.58 5.63
C GLY A 123 -8.48 3.82 5.32
N ARG A 124 -8.99 4.66 4.40
CA ARG A 124 -8.29 5.88 3.91
C ARG A 124 -8.89 7.18 4.46
N GLY A 125 -9.89 7.10 5.36
CA GLY A 125 -10.67 8.25 5.80
C GLY A 125 -11.40 8.97 4.66
N ASP A 126 -11.92 10.17 4.94
CA ASP A 126 -12.55 11.01 3.91
C ASP A 126 -11.51 11.52 2.91
N VAL A 127 -11.88 11.57 1.63
CA VAL A 127 -11.00 12.07 0.56
C VAL A 127 -11.68 13.19 -0.20
N VAL A 128 -10.87 14.13 -0.71
CA VAL A 128 -11.35 15.21 -1.58
C VAL A 128 -10.99 14.85 -3.03
N GLY A 129 -11.98 14.96 -3.92
CA GLY A 129 -11.81 14.74 -5.35
C GLY A 129 -11.24 15.98 -6.04
N LEU A 130 -10.10 15.82 -6.71
CA LEU A 130 -9.46 16.80 -7.57
C LEU A 130 -9.46 16.24 -9.01
N GLY A 131 -10.62 16.33 -9.68
CA GLY A 131 -10.83 15.72 -10.99
C GLY A 131 -10.72 14.19 -10.93
N TRP A 132 -9.69 13.61 -11.55
CA TRP A 132 -9.43 12.17 -11.54
C TRP A 132 -8.58 11.71 -10.34
N TRP A 133 -8.02 12.66 -9.57
CA TRP A 133 -7.21 12.37 -8.38
C TRP A 133 -8.07 12.45 -7.12
N THR A 134 -7.83 11.57 -6.15
CA THR A 134 -8.44 11.65 -4.81
C THR A 134 -7.35 11.78 -3.78
N THR A 135 -7.46 12.78 -2.90
CA THR A 135 -6.45 13.06 -1.88
C THR A 135 -7.01 13.01 -0.47
N GLY A 136 -6.29 12.33 0.42
CA GLY A 136 -6.57 12.31 1.87
C GLY A 136 -5.87 13.44 2.63
N PHE A 137 -4.93 14.17 2.01
CA PHE A 137 -4.14 15.20 2.71
C PHE A 137 -4.95 16.42 3.13
N LEU A 138 -6.07 16.68 2.46
CA LEU A 138 -6.95 17.81 2.74
C LEU A 138 -7.96 17.53 3.86
N THR A 139 -8.01 16.30 4.38
CA THR A 139 -8.94 15.91 5.44
C THR A 139 -8.18 15.48 6.69
N LYS A 140 -8.73 15.81 7.86
CA LYS A 140 -8.16 15.38 9.13
C LYS A 140 -8.16 13.85 9.26
N SER A 141 -9.26 13.22 8.83
CA SER A 141 -9.40 11.76 8.81
C SER A 141 -8.37 11.07 7.90
N GLY A 142 -8.09 11.64 6.72
CA GLY A 142 -7.12 11.09 5.78
C GLY A 142 -5.68 11.19 6.29
N LEU A 143 -5.34 12.31 6.93
CA LEU A 143 -4.05 12.47 7.60
C LEU A 143 -3.86 11.47 8.76
N LEU A 144 -4.89 11.26 9.58
CA LEU A 144 -4.83 10.29 10.68
C LEU A 144 -4.74 8.84 10.17
N ALA A 145 -5.43 8.53 9.07
CA ALA A 145 -5.36 7.21 8.44
C ALA A 145 -3.98 6.90 7.83
N LEU A 146 -3.22 7.93 7.46
CA LEU A 146 -1.88 7.79 6.90
C LEU A 146 -0.82 7.38 7.94
N ILE A 147 -1.05 7.69 9.21
CA ILE A 147 -0.09 7.45 10.31
C ILE A 147 -0.10 5.97 10.73
N MET A 148 -1.27 5.34 10.66
CA MET A 148 -1.42 3.94 11.03
C MET A 148 -1.03 3.02 9.87
N PRO A 149 -0.43 1.85 10.15
CA PRO A 149 -0.31 0.78 9.18
C PRO A 149 -1.72 0.24 8.89
N ALA A 150 -2.43 0.91 7.99
CA ALA A 150 -3.73 0.49 7.50
C ALA A 150 -3.53 -0.61 6.46
N ILE A 151 -4.15 -1.77 6.71
CA ILE A 151 -4.35 -2.83 5.71
C ILE A 151 -5.61 -2.49 4.90
#